data_AF-U2KTP3-F1
#
_entry.id   AF-U2KTP3-F1
#
_cell.length_a   1.000
_cell.length_b   1.000
_cell.length_c   1.000
_cell.angle_alpha   90.00
_cell.angle_beta   90.00
_cell.angle_gamma   90.00
#
_symmetry.space_group_name_H-M   'P 1'
#
loop_
_entity.id
_entity.type
_entity.pdbx_description
1 polymer ?
#
loop_
_entity_poly.entity_id
_entity_poly.type
_entity_poly.pdbx_seq_one_letter_code
_entity_poly.pdbx_strand_id
1 'polypeptide(L)'
;MDAYEVLANAIITQAADDYRKAAKFLKKNPRTKELEDRVAARLAKKKKLREEHKKGRLPVGKEKKSREERLLDSIRESEQMVAETERFFHSKWFTQLTSIDGHRLFEQIKKDLEDD
;
A
#
# COMPACT_ATOMS: atom_id res chain seq x y z
N MET A 1 18.70 21.39 -17.91
CA MET A 1 17.59 20.47 -17.63
C MET A 1 16.36 21.04 -18.28
N ASP A 2 15.74 20.29 -19.17
CA ASP A 2 14.47 20.67 -19.81
C ASP A 2 13.29 20.41 -18.85
N ALA A 3 12.16 21.10 -19.03
CA ALA A 3 10.99 20.98 -18.16
C ALA A 3 10.45 19.53 -18.10
N TYR A 4 10.53 18.80 -19.21
CA TYR A 4 10.14 17.39 -19.27
C TYR A 4 11.08 16.47 -18.49
N GLU A 5 12.38 16.76 -18.52
CA GLU A 5 13.38 16.02 -17.77
C GLU A 5 13.19 16.19 -16.25
N VAL A 6 12.89 17.41 -15.81
CA VAL A 6 12.57 17.71 -14.40
C VAL A 6 11.34 16.92 -13.96
N LEU A 7 10.28 16.90 -14.78
CA LEU A 7 9.06 16.15 -14.49
C LEU A 7 9.32 14.63 -14.44
N ALA A 8 10.06 14.09 -15.41
CA ALA A 8 10.41 12.67 -15.45
C ALA A 8 11.20 12.26 -14.19
N ASN A 9 12.21 13.05 -13.81
CA ASN A 9 12.99 12.81 -12.60
C ASN A 9 12.11 12.86 -11.35
N ALA A 10 11.20 13.84 -11.23
CA ALA A 10 10.30 13.94 -10.09
C ALA A 10 9.39 12.70 -9.95
N ILE A 11 8.86 12.18 -11.05
CA ILE A 11 8.03 10.96 -11.05
C ILE A 11 8.87 9.76 -10.58
N ILE A 12 10.09 9.60 -11.10
CA ILE A 12 10.99 8.49 -10.76
C ILE A 12 11.39 8.55 -9.28
N THR A 13 11.78 9.73 -8.78
CA THR A 13 12.13 9.93 -7.36
C THR A 13 10.94 9.63 -6.45
N GLN A 14 9.75 10.12 -6.78
CA GLN A 14 8.55 9.86 -6.00
C GLN A 14 8.23 8.37 -5.93
N ALA A 15 8.31 7.64 -7.05
CA ALA A 15 8.09 6.19 -7.08
C ALA A 15 9.10 5.43 -6.22
N ALA A 16 10.37 5.85 -6.22
CA ALA A 16 11.42 5.25 -5.37
C ALA A 16 11.13 5.48 -3.88
N ASP A 17 10.70 6.69 -3.50
CA ASP A 17 10.37 7.02 -2.11
C ASP A 17 9.11 6.31 -1.62
N ASP A 18 8.09 6.18 -2.48
CA ASP A 18 6.86 5.46 -2.15
C ASP A 18 7.13 3.97 -1.95
N TYR A 19 7.97 3.37 -2.81
CA TYR A 19 8.46 2.00 -2.61
C TYR A 19 9.17 1.86 -1.25
N ARG A 20 10.16 2.73 -0.96
CA ARG A 20 10.94 2.69 0.29
C ARG A 20 10.03 2.79 1.51
N LYS A 21 9.09 3.74 1.53
CA LYS A 21 8.16 3.93 2.66
C LYS A 21 7.26 2.72 2.85
N ALA A 22 6.67 2.21 1.78
CA ALA A 22 5.77 1.05 1.83
C ALA A 22 6.53 -0.21 2.30
N ALA A 23 7.71 -0.47 1.75
CA ALA A 23 8.52 -1.62 2.14
C ALA A 23 9.02 -1.51 3.60
N LYS A 24 9.48 -0.33 4.07
CA LYS A 24 9.81 -0.10 5.49
C LYS A 24 8.59 -0.32 6.40
N PHE A 25 7.40 0.10 5.96
CA PHE A 25 6.17 -0.11 6.71
C PHE A 25 5.81 -1.59 6.82
N LEU A 26 5.90 -2.34 5.72
CA LEU A 26 5.61 -3.78 5.69
C LEU A 26 6.60 -4.61 6.52
N LYS A 27 7.89 -4.23 6.53
CA LYS A 27 8.91 -4.87 7.40
C LYS A 27 8.51 -4.81 8.89
N LYS A 28 7.86 -3.72 9.30
CA LYS A 28 7.38 -3.53 10.68
C LYS A 28 5.97 -4.06 10.92
N ASN A 29 5.15 -4.14 9.89
CA ASN A 29 3.74 -4.51 9.96
C ASN A 29 3.45 -5.64 8.96
N PRO A 30 4.03 -6.84 9.16
CA PRO A 30 3.76 -7.96 8.29
C PRO A 30 2.28 -8.34 8.37
N ARG A 31 1.70 -8.69 7.24
CA ARG A 31 0.34 -9.22 7.19
C ARG A 31 0.31 -10.60 7.84
N THR A 32 -0.26 -10.67 9.04
CA THR A 32 -0.39 -11.94 9.77
C THR A 32 -1.83 -12.45 9.69
N LYS A 33 -1.97 -13.77 9.56
CA LYS A 33 -3.28 -14.44 9.58
C LYS A 33 -4.07 -14.11 10.86
N GLU A 34 -3.38 -13.99 11.98
CA GLU A 34 -4.00 -13.64 13.26
C GLU A 34 -4.66 -12.24 13.24
N LEU A 35 -3.99 -11.23 12.65
CA LEU A 35 -4.57 -9.90 12.49
C LEU A 35 -5.80 -9.95 11.58
N GLU A 36 -5.74 -10.72 10.49
CA GLU A 36 -6.88 -10.90 9.59
C GLU A 36 -8.05 -11.57 10.27
N ASP A 37 -7.82 -12.64 11.03
CA ASP A 37 -8.85 -13.37 11.75
C ASP A 37 -9.51 -12.49 12.81
N ARG A 38 -8.73 -11.68 13.54
CA ARG A 38 -9.25 -10.70 14.51
C ARG A 38 -10.15 -9.65 13.84
N VAL A 39 -9.69 -9.08 12.73
CA VAL A 39 -10.47 -8.09 11.96
C VAL A 39 -11.73 -8.73 11.38
N ALA A 40 -11.63 -9.94 10.81
CA ALA A 40 -12.75 -10.68 10.24
C ALA A 40 -13.81 -11.03 11.31
N ALA A 41 -13.38 -11.51 12.48
CA ALA A 41 -14.26 -11.79 13.61
C ALA A 41 -14.99 -10.52 14.09
N ARG A 42 -14.28 -9.38 14.14
CA ARG A 42 -14.88 -8.09 14.50
C ARG A 42 -15.92 -7.64 13.49
N LEU A 43 -15.60 -7.70 12.20
CA LEU A 43 -16.52 -7.35 11.12
C LEU A 43 -17.73 -8.28 11.10
N ALA A 44 -17.56 -9.57 11.36
CA ALA A 44 -18.66 -10.53 11.47
C ALA A 44 -19.58 -10.21 12.65
N LYS A 45 -19.02 -9.89 13.83
CA LYS A 45 -19.80 -9.45 15.00
C LYS A 45 -20.59 -8.17 14.69
N LYS A 46 -19.94 -7.17 14.08
CA LYS A 46 -20.57 -5.92 13.66
C LYS A 46 -21.69 -6.15 12.63
N LYS A 47 -21.49 -7.08 11.68
CA LYS A 47 -22.53 -7.46 10.72
C LYS A 47 -23.74 -8.09 11.41
N LYS A 48 -23.53 -9.00 12.36
CA LYS A 48 -24.62 -9.62 13.15
C LYS A 48 -25.44 -8.56 13.91
N LEU A 49 -24.76 -7.65 14.62
CA LEU A 49 -25.42 -6.55 15.34
C LEU A 49 -26.24 -5.66 14.40
N ARG A 50 -25.73 -5.36 13.21
CA ARG A 50 -26.47 -4.59 12.20
C ARG A 50 -27.73 -5.31 11.73
N GLU A 51 -27.66 -6.62 11.46
CA GLU A 51 -28.83 -7.39 11.06
C GLU A 51 -29.88 -7.47 12.17
N GLU A 52 -29.46 -7.59 13.44
CA GLU A 52 -30.35 -7.53 14.60
C GLU A 52 -31.01 -6.15 14.74
N HIS A 53 -30.25 -5.06 14.63
CA HIS A 53 -30.78 -3.69 14.68
C HIS A 53 -31.73 -3.40 13.52
N LYS A 54 -31.44 -3.92 12.32
CA LYS A 54 -32.30 -3.81 11.13
C LYS A 54 -33.65 -4.48 11.35
N LYS A 55 -33.68 -5.65 12.00
CA LYS A 55 -34.93 -6.32 12.41
C LYS A 55 -35.75 -5.46 13.38
N GLY A 56 -35.08 -4.70 14.26
CA GLY A 56 -35.71 -3.78 15.21
C GLY A 56 -36.09 -2.40 14.66
N ARG A 57 -35.81 -2.08 13.39
CA ARG A 57 -36.01 -0.74 12.75
C ARG A 57 -35.35 0.43 13.49
N LEU A 58 -34.28 0.18 14.23
CA LEU A 58 -33.52 1.23 14.91
C LEU A 58 -32.52 1.88 13.93
N PRO A 59 -32.31 3.20 13.97
CA PRO A 59 -31.32 3.86 13.13
C PRO A 59 -29.90 3.38 13.47
N VAL A 60 -29.19 2.86 12.46
CA VAL A 60 -27.81 2.40 12.61
C VAL A 60 -26.86 3.57 12.31
N GLY A 61 -26.13 4.03 13.33
CA GLY A 61 -25.10 5.06 13.17
C GLY A 61 -23.91 4.60 12.30
N LYS A 62 -23.23 5.56 11.67
CA LYS A 62 -21.97 5.29 10.94
C LYS A 62 -20.85 4.99 11.93
N GLU A 63 -20.62 3.71 12.19
CA GLU A 63 -19.56 3.27 13.08
C GLU A 63 -18.19 3.29 12.37
N LYS A 64 -17.23 4.05 12.93
CA LYS A 64 -15.87 4.23 12.40
C LYS A 64 -15.11 2.90 12.34
N LYS A 65 -14.15 2.80 11.41
CA LYS A 65 -13.23 1.66 11.33
C LYS A 65 -12.37 1.55 12.59
N SER A 66 -12.17 0.32 13.06
CA SER A 66 -11.24 0.00 14.15
C SER A 66 -9.80 0.35 13.78
N ARG A 67 -8.93 0.51 14.78
CA ARG A 67 -7.48 0.64 14.57
C ARG A 67 -6.92 -0.55 13.79
N GLU A 68 -7.32 -1.78 14.13
CA GLU A 68 -6.87 -3.00 13.44
C GLU A 68 -7.38 -3.08 12.00
N GLU A 69 -8.62 -2.64 11.73
CA GLU A 69 -9.18 -2.56 10.38
C GLU A 69 -8.37 -1.56 9.53
N ARG A 70 -8.08 -0.37 10.06
CA ARG A 70 -7.25 0.63 9.36
C ARG A 70 -5.82 0.15 9.15
N LEU A 71 -5.27 -0.59 10.12
CA LEU A 71 -3.93 -1.16 9.99
C LEU A 71 -3.91 -2.18 8.84
N LEU A 72 -4.90 -3.08 8.77
CA LEU A 72 -4.97 -4.07 7.69
C LEU A 72 -5.18 -3.40 6.32
N ASP A 73 -6.00 -2.34 6.25
CA ASP A 73 -6.14 -1.53 5.03
C ASP A 73 -4.80 -0.90 4.63
N SER A 74 -4.08 -0.28 5.57
CA SER A 74 -2.78 0.34 5.32
C SER A 74 -1.70 -0.66 4.91
N ILE A 75 -1.73 -1.89 5.46
CA ILE A 75 -0.85 -2.99 5.03
C ILE A 75 -1.15 -3.34 3.58
N ARG A 76 -2.42 -3.55 3.21
CA ARG A 76 -2.82 -3.88 1.83
C ARG A 76 -2.45 -2.79 0.84
N GLU A 77 -2.68 -1.53 1.21
CA GLU A 77 -2.27 -0.36 0.41
C GLU A 77 -0.75 -0.33 0.22
N SER A 78 0.02 -0.68 1.25
CA SER A 78 1.48 -0.74 1.15
C SER A 78 1.96 -1.93 0.29
N GLU A 79 1.32 -3.11 0.41
CA GLU A 79 1.58 -4.27 -0.45
C GLU A 79 1.33 -3.90 -1.93
N GLN A 80 0.23 -3.21 -2.20
CA GLN A 80 -0.11 -2.74 -3.53
C GLN A 80 0.90 -1.70 -4.03
N MET A 81 1.30 -0.74 -3.19
CA MET A 81 2.29 0.28 -3.54
C MET A 81 3.64 -0.35 -3.94
N VAL A 82 4.09 -1.37 -3.20
CA VAL A 82 5.31 -2.12 -3.54
C VAL A 82 5.18 -2.80 -4.91
N ALA A 83 4.06 -3.48 -5.17
CA ALA A 83 3.85 -4.17 -6.44
C ALA A 83 3.71 -3.20 -7.64
N GLU A 84 3.03 -2.06 -7.44
CA GLU A 84 2.81 -1.07 -8.49
C GLU A 84 4.08 -0.30 -8.83
N THR A 85 4.90 0.03 -7.84
CA THR A 85 6.20 0.68 -8.06
C THR A 85 7.17 -0.25 -8.78
N GLU A 86 7.27 -1.52 -8.38
CA GLU A 86 8.05 -2.53 -9.12
C GLU A 86 7.59 -2.65 -10.58
N ARG A 87 6.27 -2.72 -10.79
CA ARG A 87 5.70 -2.75 -12.14
C ARG A 87 6.02 -1.48 -12.93
N PHE A 88 6.01 -0.30 -12.29
CA PHE A 88 6.36 0.96 -12.93
C PHE A 88 7.81 0.94 -13.44
N PHE A 89 8.78 0.58 -12.59
CA PHE A 89 10.20 0.51 -12.98
C PHE A 89 10.47 -0.51 -14.09
N HIS A 90 9.71 -1.61 -14.14
CA HIS A 90 9.79 -2.61 -15.22
C HIS A 90 8.93 -2.30 -16.45
N SER A 91 8.20 -1.17 -16.46
CA SER A 91 7.28 -0.86 -17.54
C SER A 91 7.97 -0.23 -18.75
N LYS A 92 7.36 -0.41 -19.92
CA LYS A 92 7.74 0.34 -21.14
C LYS A 92 7.55 1.85 -21.00
N TRP A 93 6.76 2.30 -20.03
CA TRP A 93 6.58 3.72 -19.77
C TRP A 93 7.82 4.33 -19.13
N PHE A 94 8.48 3.60 -18.22
CA PHE A 94 9.74 4.04 -17.62
C PHE A 94 10.81 4.33 -18.66
N THR A 95 10.91 3.50 -19.70
CA THR A 95 11.88 3.70 -20.80
C THR A 95 11.58 4.91 -21.67
N GLN A 96 10.37 5.49 -21.59
CA GLN A 96 10.04 6.77 -22.24
C GLN A 96 10.46 7.96 -21.39
N LEU A 97 10.52 7.80 -20.05
CA LEU A 97 10.89 8.85 -19.12
C LEU A 97 12.42 9.01 -19.03
N THR A 98 13.17 7.92 -19.20
CA THR A 98 14.63 7.92 -19.08
C THR A 98 15.28 6.80 -19.89
N SER A 99 16.52 7.00 -20.30
CA SER A 99 17.35 5.96 -20.93
C SER A 99 18.02 5.01 -19.92
N ILE A 100 17.82 5.23 -18.63
CA ILE A 100 18.31 4.34 -17.56
C ILE A 100 17.56 3.01 -17.60
N ASP A 101 18.27 1.91 -17.28
CA ASP A 101 17.67 0.60 -17.08
C ASP A 101 16.87 0.58 -15.75
N GLY A 102 15.55 0.57 -15.87
CA GLY A 102 14.64 0.57 -14.73
C GLY A 102 14.73 -0.68 -13.86
N HIS A 103 15.07 -1.84 -14.44
CA HIS A 103 15.25 -3.08 -13.67
C HIS A 103 16.50 -2.98 -12.78
N ARG A 104 17.61 -2.47 -13.33
CA ARG A 104 18.84 -2.26 -12.54
C ARG A 104 18.65 -1.20 -11.46
N LEU A 105 17.96 -0.10 -11.79
CA LEU A 105 17.67 0.95 -10.82
C LEU A 105 16.84 0.42 -9.65
N PHE A 106 15.80 -0.37 -9.95
CA PHE A 106 14.93 -0.89 -8.91
C PHE A 106 15.63 -1.92 -8.01
N GLU A 107 16.45 -2.81 -8.58
CA GLU A 107 17.26 -3.74 -7.79
C GLU A 107 18.27 -3.02 -6.89
N GLN A 108 18.84 -1.90 -7.34
CA GLN A 108 19.67 -1.06 -6.48
C GLN A 108 18.85 -0.46 -5.33
N ILE A 109 17.65 0.06 -5.60
CA ILE A 109 16.76 0.59 -4.56
C ILE A 109 16.38 -0.47 -3.52
N LYS A 110 16.13 -1.71 -3.94
CA LYS A 110 15.87 -2.84 -3.04
C LYS A 110 17.07 -3.10 -2.13
N LYS A 111 18.26 -3.16 -2.72
CA LYS A 111 19.50 -3.43 -1.98
C LYS A 111 19.79 -2.33 -0.95
N ASP A 112 19.70 -1.06 -1.36
CA ASP A 112 19.90 0.09 -0.46
C ASP A 112 18.94 0.06 0.73
N LEU A 113 17.73 -0.48 0.53
CA LEU A 113 16.74 -0.63 1.59
C LEU A 113 17.04 -1.79 2.56
N GLU A 114 17.68 -2.85 2.08
CA GLU A 114 18.10 -3.99 2.91
C GLU A 114 19.30 -3.63 3.80
N ASP A 115 20.18 -2.76 3.30
CA ASP A 115 21.37 -2.25 4.00
C ASP A 115 21.04 -1.17 5.07
N ASP A 116 19.81 -0.62 5.05
CA ASP A 116 19.23 0.40 5.95
C ASP A 116 18.50 -0.19 7.19
#